data_AF-A0A8C2Z1G1-F1
#
_entry.id   AF-A0A8C2Z1G1-F1
#
_cell.length_a   1.000
_cell.length_b   1.000
_cell.length_c   1.000
_cell.angle_alpha   90.00
_cell.angle_beta   90.00
_cell.angle_gamma   90.00
#
_symmetry.space_group_name_H-M   'P 1'
#
loop_
_entity.id
_entity.type
_entity.pdbx_description
1 polymer ?
#
loop_
_entity_poly.entity_id
_entity_poly.type
_entity_poly.pdbx_seq_one_letter_code
_entity_poly.pdbx_strand_id
1 'polypeptide(L)'
;MELIGSSLTATYARPKTSHFLPAISTMASSYRHTQPALAMNPSANLWRTNGYYKSSSTVPTPSSIQRDNLDLVRAQTMFYPSNRTTLSTRYTPDDWYKSNMSNYRESESSRKSAERLRRDTLRMMQDKEQLTRLTQEKTSKNIGERLNDIVFWRAELSHEIDNMVTEIAALTEVKRRLERALAETQGPLQVSQECLYHREKRMSIDLVHDDIIACRIVLFYMDLRYSCVSVLLCGVP
;
A
#
# COMPACT_ATOMS: atom_id res chain seq x y z
N MET A 1 9.32 -31.58 43.42
CA MET A 1 8.13 -30.72 43.58
C MET A 1 7.40 -30.78 42.25
N GLU A 2 6.32 -31.54 42.22
CA GLU A 2 5.44 -31.65 41.05
C GLU A 2 4.74 -30.32 40.77
N LEU A 3 4.43 -30.04 39.50
CA LEU A 3 3.11 -29.52 39.15
C LEU A 3 2.70 -30.01 37.75
N ILE A 4 1.64 -30.82 37.78
CA ILE A 4 0.84 -31.39 36.70
C ILE A 4 0.00 -30.29 36.02
N GLY A 5 -0.27 -30.38 34.70
CA GLY A 5 -1.44 -29.70 34.11
C GLY A 5 -1.41 -29.32 32.62
N SER A 6 -1.63 -30.31 31.75
CA SER A 6 -2.32 -30.31 30.44
C SER A 6 -2.59 -29.04 29.60
N SER A 7 -2.02 -29.09 28.39
CA SER A 7 -2.63 -29.03 27.03
C SER A 7 -3.90 -28.21 26.76
N LEU A 8 -3.83 -27.32 25.76
CA LEU A 8 -4.69 -27.35 24.55
C LEU A 8 -3.96 -26.65 23.36
N THR A 9 -3.27 -27.42 22.51
CA THR A 9 -2.95 -26.98 21.14
C THR A 9 -4.10 -27.42 20.23
N ALA A 10 -4.88 -26.45 19.76
CA ALA A 10 -5.90 -26.70 18.74
C ALA A 10 -5.21 -26.89 17.38
N THR A 11 -5.11 -28.14 16.92
CA THR A 11 -4.73 -28.44 15.53
C THR A 11 -5.95 -28.28 14.65
N TYR A 12 -6.04 -27.15 13.94
CA TYR A 12 -7.10 -26.93 12.96
C TYR A 12 -6.76 -27.72 11.68
N ALA A 13 -7.42 -28.86 11.48
CA ALA A 13 -7.38 -29.58 10.22
C ALA A 13 -8.20 -28.82 9.17
N ARG A 14 -7.52 -28.26 8.16
CA ARG A 14 -8.17 -27.60 7.02
C ARG A 14 -8.67 -28.65 6.02
N PRO A 15 -9.92 -28.54 5.52
CA PRO A 15 -10.38 -29.36 4.40
C PRO A 15 -9.56 -29.08 3.13
N LYS A 16 -9.19 -30.14 2.41
CA LYS A 16 -8.56 -30.05 1.08
C LYS A 16 -9.60 -29.57 0.07
N THR A 17 -9.53 -28.31 -0.34
CA THR A 17 -10.14 -27.86 -1.60
C THR A 17 -9.13 -27.04 -2.39
N SER A 18 -9.17 -27.30 -3.68
CA SER A 18 -8.27 -26.89 -4.75
C SER A 18 -8.11 -25.37 -4.88
N HIS A 19 -6.87 -24.98 -5.18
CA HIS A 19 -6.46 -23.85 -6.03
C HIS A 19 -7.49 -22.73 -6.22
N PHE A 20 -7.33 -21.61 -5.53
CA PHE A 20 -7.51 -20.26 -6.08
C PHE A 20 -7.03 -19.26 -5.00
N LEU A 21 -6.00 -18.48 -5.34
CA LEU A 21 -5.35 -17.40 -4.59
C LEU A 21 -4.30 -17.78 -3.51
N PRO A 22 -3.10 -17.14 -3.51
CA PRO A 22 -2.13 -17.29 -2.44
C PRO A 22 -2.62 -16.55 -1.19
N ALA A 23 -2.37 -17.14 -0.02
CA ALA A 23 -2.69 -16.52 1.26
C ALA A 23 -1.93 -15.19 1.42
N ILE A 24 -2.66 -14.12 1.73
CA ILE A 24 -2.10 -12.83 2.15
C ILE A 24 -1.52 -13.02 3.56
N SER A 25 -0.37 -13.69 3.68
CA SER A 25 0.33 -13.83 4.96
C SER A 25 1.80 -14.24 4.77
N THR A 26 2.57 -13.39 4.11
CA THR A 26 4.04 -13.33 4.28
C THR A 26 4.59 -11.89 4.28
N MET A 27 3.74 -10.87 4.08
CA MET A 27 4.08 -9.44 4.17
C MET A 27 4.19 -8.90 5.61
N ALA A 28 4.22 -9.76 6.64
CA ALA A 28 4.27 -9.32 8.03
C ALA A 28 5.68 -8.93 8.53
N SER A 29 6.73 -9.00 7.69
CA SER A 29 8.12 -8.91 8.19
C SER A 29 9.04 -7.91 7.46
N SER A 30 8.55 -6.73 7.05
CA SER A 30 9.45 -5.64 6.59
C SER A 30 9.34 -4.30 7.33
N TYR A 31 8.41 -4.13 8.28
CA TYR A 31 8.27 -2.87 9.04
C TYR A 31 9.01 -2.83 10.38
N ARG A 32 9.68 -3.89 10.80
CA ARG A 32 10.47 -3.89 12.05
C ARG A 32 11.90 -3.44 11.76
N HIS A 33 12.09 -2.17 11.43
CA HIS A 33 13.40 -1.53 11.59
C HIS A 33 13.52 -1.12 13.07
N THR A 34 14.32 -1.85 13.84
CA THR A 34 14.72 -1.45 15.20
C THR A 34 15.61 -0.22 15.10
N GLN A 35 15.00 0.97 15.17
CA GLN A 35 15.71 2.20 15.50
C GLN A 35 15.85 2.31 17.02
N PRO A 36 17.03 2.65 17.56
CA PRO A 36 17.13 3.09 18.94
C PRO A 36 16.31 4.38 19.09
N ALA A 37 15.40 4.42 20.06
CA ALA A 37 14.59 5.60 20.36
C ALA A 37 15.51 6.74 20.82
N LEU A 38 15.83 7.66 19.93
CA LEU A 38 16.30 8.99 20.33
C LEU A 38 15.09 9.77 20.82
N ALA A 39 15.16 10.28 22.04
CA ALA A 39 14.12 11.12 22.64
C ALA A 39 13.83 12.32 21.72
N MET A 40 12.69 12.29 21.05
CA MET A 40 12.21 13.39 20.23
C MET A 40 11.51 14.43 21.12
N ASN A 41 11.95 15.68 20.99
CA ASN A 41 11.39 16.85 21.65
C ASN A 41 9.91 17.03 21.22
N PRO A 42 8.92 17.24 22.13
CA PRO A 42 7.49 17.26 21.79
C PRO A 42 7.01 18.45 20.94
N SER A 43 7.89 19.33 20.49
CA SER A 43 7.53 20.62 19.89
C SER A 43 7.52 20.66 18.36
N ALA A 44 7.78 19.55 17.66
CA ALA A 44 8.02 19.55 16.21
C ALA A 44 6.83 19.17 15.31
N ASN A 45 5.60 19.04 15.82
CA ASN A 45 4.43 18.75 14.98
C ASN A 45 3.25 19.69 15.25
N LEU A 46 3.27 20.87 14.63
CA LEU A 46 2.05 21.62 14.35
C LEU A 46 1.99 21.96 12.85
N TRP A 47 1.50 20.99 12.06
CA TRP A 47 0.88 21.31 10.79
C TRP A 47 -0.37 22.15 11.07
N ARG A 48 -0.27 23.48 11.00
CA ARG A 48 -1.45 24.36 11.03
C ARG A 48 -1.94 24.61 9.61
N THR A 49 -3.22 24.29 9.40
CA THR A 49 -3.99 24.77 8.26
C THR A 49 -4.18 26.29 8.36
N ASN A 50 -4.09 26.94 7.20
CA ASN A 50 -4.13 28.39 7.02
C ASN A 50 -5.48 28.97 7.49
N GLY A 51 -5.43 30.01 8.33
CA GLY A 51 -6.59 30.73 8.86
C GLY A 51 -6.34 32.23 8.80
N TYR A 52 -7.28 32.93 8.17
CA TYR A 52 -7.23 34.32 7.73
C TYR A 52 -6.89 35.36 8.81
N TYR A 53 -6.07 36.35 8.41
CA TYR A 53 -5.86 37.68 8.98
C TYR A 53 -6.02 37.87 10.51
N LYS A 54 -4.89 37.81 11.23
CA LYS A 54 -4.58 38.78 12.29
C LYS A 54 -3.08 39.06 12.32
N SER A 55 -2.72 40.31 12.03
CA SER A 55 -1.41 40.86 12.35
C SER A 55 -1.21 40.81 13.86
N SER A 56 -0.22 40.05 14.30
CA SER A 56 0.37 40.19 15.63
C SER A 56 1.86 39.95 15.48
N SER A 57 2.61 41.03 15.69
CA SER A 57 4.05 41.09 15.66
C SER A 57 4.61 40.30 16.84
N THR A 58 4.79 39.00 16.70
CA THR A 58 5.62 38.21 17.62
C THR A 58 6.94 37.93 16.94
N VAL A 59 7.95 38.72 17.30
CA VAL A 59 9.35 38.43 16.96
C VAL A 59 9.67 37.04 17.54
N PRO A 60 10.16 36.07 16.75
CA PRO A 60 10.59 34.81 17.30
C PRO A 60 11.86 35.05 18.11
N THR A 61 11.76 34.97 19.43
CA THR A 61 12.92 34.89 20.30
C THR A 61 13.66 33.59 19.97
N PRO A 62 14.92 33.62 19.49
CA PRO A 62 15.66 32.40 19.25
C PRO A 62 15.89 31.70 20.59
N SER A 63 15.42 30.47 20.69
CA SER A 63 15.67 29.58 21.82
C SER A 63 17.17 29.51 22.12
N SER A 64 17.52 29.72 23.38
CA SER A 64 18.83 29.45 23.96
C SER A 64 19.18 27.98 23.76
N ILE A 65 19.85 27.67 22.65
CA ILE A 65 20.61 26.43 22.53
C ILE A 65 21.77 26.57 23.52
N GLN A 66 21.74 25.74 24.56
CA GLN A 66 22.84 25.59 25.50
C GLN A 66 24.08 25.13 24.72
N ARG A 67 24.87 26.10 24.26
CA ARG A 67 26.16 25.89 23.58
C ARG A 67 27.22 25.63 24.64
N ASP A 68 27.14 24.49 25.31
CA ASP A 68 28.08 24.21 26.41
C ASP A 68 29.48 23.86 25.94
N ASN A 69 29.77 23.71 24.64
CA ASN A 69 31.14 23.50 24.16
C ASN A 69 31.33 23.97 22.70
N LEU A 70 30.92 25.21 22.40
CA LEU A 70 31.53 25.94 21.30
C LEU A 70 32.57 26.86 21.92
N ASP A 71 33.75 26.28 22.20
CA ASP A 71 35.03 27.00 22.20
C ASP A 71 35.31 27.48 20.77
N LEU A 72 34.37 28.27 20.24
CA LEU A 72 34.65 29.23 19.21
C LEU A 72 35.62 30.16 19.90
N VAL A 73 36.91 29.99 19.58
CA VAL A 73 38.05 30.83 19.95
C VAL A 73 37.59 32.29 19.90
N ARG A 74 36.97 32.76 20.98
CA ARG A 74 36.82 34.17 21.26
C ARG A 74 38.27 34.52 21.41
N ALA A 75 38.83 35.17 20.38
CA ALA A 75 40.14 35.74 20.47
C ALA A 75 40.19 36.40 21.84
N GLN A 76 41.01 35.84 22.73
CA GLN A 76 41.16 36.34 24.08
C GLN A 76 41.80 37.70 23.84
N THR A 77 40.98 38.74 23.63
CA THR A 77 41.46 40.10 23.43
C THR A 77 42.12 40.42 24.75
N MET A 78 43.46 40.35 24.76
CA MET A 78 44.30 40.63 25.90
C MET A 78 43.72 41.83 26.64
N PHE A 79 43.28 41.61 27.87
CA PHE A 79 42.75 42.65 28.73
C PHE A 79 43.90 43.62 29.00
N TYR A 80 43.96 44.73 28.28
CA TYR A 80 44.91 45.80 28.55
C TYR A 80 44.38 46.59 29.75
N PRO A 81 45.05 46.57 30.92
CA PRO A 81 44.66 47.44 32.02
C PRO A 81 44.81 48.91 31.60
N SER A 82 43.78 49.70 31.82
CA SER A 82 43.75 51.14 31.52
C SER A 82 44.81 51.87 32.37
N ASN A 83 45.75 52.53 31.69
CA ASN A 83 46.93 53.12 32.31
C ASN A 83 46.70 54.59 32.66
N ARG A 84 46.37 54.90 33.92
CA ARG A 84 46.74 56.19 34.50
C ARG A 84 47.91 55.98 35.45
N THR A 85 48.97 56.76 35.23
CA THR A 85 50.15 56.97 36.08
C THR A 85 51.13 55.81 36.25
N THR A 86 52.31 55.93 35.63
CA THR A 86 53.67 55.90 36.25
C THR A 86 54.74 55.57 35.19
N LEU A 87 55.79 56.40 35.15
CA LEU A 87 56.96 56.33 34.25
C LEU A 87 57.93 55.23 34.69
N SER A 88 57.50 53.98 34.67
CA SER A 88 58.37 52.80 34.83
C SER A 88 58.03 51.78 33.75
N THR A 89 59.05 51.16 33.15
CA THR A 89 58.89 50.18 32.06
C THR A 89 58.14 48.96 32.60
N ARG A 90 56.81 48.98 32.44
CA ARG A 90 55.87 48.06 33.10
C ARG A 90 55.97 46.61 32.62
N TYR A 91 56.64 46.41 31.49
CA TYR A 91 56.87 45.11 30.86
C TYR A 91 58.32 45.03 30.44
N THR A 92 58.93 43.87 30.67
CA THR A 92 60.26 43.60 30.16
C THR A 92 60.18 43.12 28.70
N PRO A 93 61.24 43.27 27.90
CA PRO A 93 61.29 42.69 26.56
C PRO A 93 61.04 41.16 26.55
N ASP A 94 61.39 40.47 27.64
CA ASP A 94 61.12 39.03 27.81
C ASP A 94 59.63 38.73 27.98
N ASP A 95 58.89 39.56 28.72
CA ASP A 95 57.42 39.44 28.84
C ASP A 95 56.72 39.66 27.49
N TRP A 96 57.20 40.64 26.71
CA TRP A 96 56.73 40.86 25.35
C TRP A 96 57.02 39.66 24.44
N TYR A 97 58.22 39.09 24.51
CA TYR A 97 58.58 37.90 23.73
C TYR A 97 57.73 36.68 24.10
N LYS A 98 57.50 36.44 25.40
CA LYS A 98 56.62 35.38 25.90
C LYS A 98 55.18 35.55 25.43
N SER A 99 54.63 36.77 25.50
CA SER A 99 53.28 37.06 25.02
C SER A 99 53.15 36.84 23.52
N ASN A 100 54.10 37.32 22.70
CA ASN A 100 54.07 37.07 21.26
C ASN A 100 54.22 35.59 20.93
N MET A 101 55.11 34.88 21.61
CA MET A 101 55.27 33.43 21.44
C MET A 101 53.97 32.68 21.75
N SER A 102 53.25 33.07 22.81
CA SER A 102 51.93 32.52 23.12
C SER A 102 50.92 32.82 22.02
N ASN A 103 50.84 34.08 21.56
CA ASN A 103 49.93 34.49 20.49
C ASN A 103 50.21 33.74 19.18
N TYR A 104 51.49 33.51 18.83
CA TYR A 104 51.85 32.71 17.66
C TYR A 104 51.40 31.27 17.78
N ARG A 105 51.61 30.64 18.95
CA ARG A 105 51.17 29.26 19.21
C ARG A 105 49.66 29.12 19.14
N GLU A 106 48.93 30.06 19.72
CA GLU A 106 47.47 30.08 19.70
C GLU A 106 46.94 30.30 18.28
N SER A 107 47.53 31.24 17.53
CA SER A 107 47.17 31.49 16.13
C SER A 107 47.40 30.25 15.25
N GLU A 108 48.53 29.57 15.44
CA GLU A 108 48.83 28.33 14.72
C GLU A 108 47.89 27.18 15.09
N SER A 109 47.53 27.05 16.37
CA SER A 109 46.53 26.08 16.83
C SER A 109 45.16 26.36 16.20
N SER A 110 44.73 27.63 16.23
CA SER A 110 43.47 28.09 15.64
C SER A 110 43.44 27.83 14.13
N ARG A 111 44.54 28.14 13.42
CA ARG A 111 44.67 27.85 11.98
C ARG A 111 44.54 26.36 11.68
N LYS A 112 45.25 25.50 12.42
CA LYS A 112 45.17 24.03 12.26
C LYS A 112 43.77 23.49 12.54
N SER A 113 43.10 24.01 13.56
CA SER A 113 41.72 23.65 13.90
C SER A 113 40.75 24.04 12.78
N ALA A 114 40.85 25.27 12.27
CA ALA A 114 40.03 25.75 11.16
C ALA A 114 40.28 24.96 9.87
N GLU A 115 41.53 24.60 9.56
CA GLU A 115 41.87 23.74 8.43
C GLU A 115 41.26 22.34 8.55
N ARG A 116 41.33 21.72 9.74
CA ARG A 116 40.68 20.43 10.00
C ARG A 116 39.16 20.53 9.82
N LEU A 117 38.54 21.54 10.44
CA LEU A 117 37.09 21.75 10.33
C LEU A 117 36.63 21.90 8.89
N ARG A 118 37.37 22.66 8.06
CA ARG A 118 37.06 22.79 6.62
C ARG A 118 37.15 21.45 5.90
N ARG A 119 38.20 20.65 6.14
CA ARG A 119 38.34 19.31 5.54
C ARG A 119 37.20 18.38 5.95
N ASP A 120 36.87 18.35 7.24
CA ASP A 120 35.79 17.52 7.77
C ASP A 120 34.43 17.94 7.22
N THR A 121 34.19 19.25 7.08
CA THR A 121 32.98 19.80 6.47
C THR A 121 32.86 19.39 5.00
N LEU A 122 33.95 19.52 4.23
CA LEU A 122 33.97 19.11 2.82
C LEU A 122 33.69 17.62 2.65
N ARG A 123 34.31 16.76 3.47
CA ARG A 123 34.03 15.33 3.48
C ARG A 123 32.56 15.05 3.81
N MET A 124 32.03 15.69 4.85
CA MET A 124 30.64 15.52 5.25
C MET A 124 29.67 15.94 4.13
N MET A 125 29.97 17.03 3.42
CA MET A 125 29.17 17.47 2.28
C MET A 125 29.16 16.41 1.17
N GLN A 126 30.32 15.86 0.82
CA GLN A 126 30.44 14.81 -0.20
C GLN A 126 29.70 13.53 0.20
N ASP A 127 29.86 13.08 1.44
CA ASP A 127 29.17 11.88 1.95
C ASP A 127 27.65 12.06 1.90
N LYS A 128 27.15 13.24 2.28
CA LYS A 128 25.72 13.57 2.25
C LYS A 128 25.19 13.70 0.83
N GLU A 129 25.94 14.32 -0.08
CA GLU A 129 25.58 14.43 -1.50
C GLU A 129 25.47 13.03 -2.12
N GLN A 130 26.47 12.17 -1.90
CA GLN A 130 26.46 10.80 -2.40
C GLN A 130 25.27 10.00 -1.85
N LEU A 131 25.04 10.06 -0.54
CA LEU A 131 23.90 9.39 0.09
C LEU A 131 22.56 9.89 -0.47
N THR A 132 22.43 11.20 -0.66
CA THR A 132 21.21 11.81 -1.19
C THR A 132 20.96 11.37 -2.63
N ARG A 133 21.99 11.40 -3.48
CA ARG A 133 21.90 10.93 -4.87
C ARG A 133 21.48 9.47 -4.96
N LEU A 134 22.14 8.58 -4.21
CA LEU A 134 21.81 7.15 -4.19
C LEU A 134 20.39 6.89 -3.68
N THR A 135 19.97 7.62 -2.65
CA THR A 135 18.60 7.51 -2.10
C THR A 135 17.57 7.98 -3.11
N GLN A 136 17.79 9.12 -3.77
CA GLN A 136 16.90 9.65 -4.80
C GLN A 136 16.81 8.71 -6.00
N GLU A 137 17.92 8.19 -6.49
CA GLU A 137 17.96 7.25 -7.60
C GLU A 137 17.19 5.97 -7.26
N LYS A 138 17.50 5.36 -6.10
CA LYS A 138 16.81 4.16 -5.62
C LYS A 138 15.30 4.38 -5.47
N THR A 139 14.92 5.51 -4.88
CA THR A 139 13.51 5.84 -4.65
C THR A 139 12.79 6.09 -5.97
N SER A 140 13.41 6.83 -6.90
CA SER A 140 12.84 7.11 -8.22
C SER A 140 12.64 5.82 -9.01
N LYS A 141 13.63 4.91 -8.99
CA LYS A 141 13.51 3.59 -9.62
C LYS A 141 12.37 2.78 -9.01
N ASN A 142 12.29 2.70 -7.68
CA ASN A 142 11.23 1.95 -7.01
C ASN A 142 9.83 2.52 -7.30
N ILE A 143 9.70 3.85 -7.37
CA ILE A 143 8.43 4.49 -7.76
C ILE A 143 8.08 4.13 -9.20
N GLY A 144 9.05 4.14 -10.12
CA GLY A 144 8.85 3.74 -11.52
C GLY A 144 8.38 2.29 -11.65
N GLU A 145 9.02 1.36 -10.93
CA GLU A 145 8.63 -0.06 -10.89
C GLU A 145 7.19 -0.21 -10.38
N ARG A 146 6.86 0.41 -9.25
CA ARG A 146 5.50 0.35 -8.68
C ARG A 146 4.44 0.97 -9.59
N LEU A 147 4.79 2.04 -10.32
CA LEU A 147 3.89 2.65 -11.29
C LEU A 147 3.59 1.67 -12.43
N ASN A 148 4.62 1.00 -12.95
CA ASN A 148 4.45 -0.03 -13.98
C ASN A 148 3.57 -1.18 -13.48
N ASP A 149 3.80 -1.67 -12.26
CA ASP A 149 2.97 -2.73 -11.65
C ASP A 149 1.50 -2.29 -11.55
N ILE A 150 1.25 -1.07 -11.06
CA ILE A 150 -0.12 -0.53 -10.93
C ILE A 150 -0.78 -0.40 -12.31
N VAL A 151 -0.06 0.09 -13.31
CA VAL A 151 -0.57 0.22 -14.68
C VAL A 151 -0.89 -1.15 -15.27
N PHE A 152 0.00 -2.13 -15.08
CA PHE A 152 -0.20 -3.51 -15.51
C PHE A 152 -1.46 -4.11 -14.87
N TRP A 153 -1.59 -4.07 -13.55
CA TRP A 153 -2.76 -4.62 -12.86
C TRP A 153 -4.04 -3.88 -13.20
N ARG A 154 -3.98 -2.57 -13.45
CA ARG A 154 -5.14 -1.82 -13.95
C ARG A 154 -5.58 -2.34 -15.31
N ALA A 155 -4.64 -2.55 -16.23
CA ALA A 155 -4.95 -3.07 -17.56
C ALA A 155 -5.53 -4.49 -17.49
N GLU A 156 -4.94 -5.36 -16.65
CA GLU A 156 -5.42 -6.73 -16.45
C GLU A 156 -6.84 -6.75 -15.87
N LEU A 157 -7.12 -5.93 -14.85
CA LEU A 157 -8.46 -5.82 -14.28
C LEU A 157 -9.47 -5.26 -15.27
N SER A 158 -9.09 -4.26 -16.08
CA SER A 158 -9.96 -3.75 -17.14
C SER A 158 -10.26 -4.83 -18.18
N HIS A 159 -9.27 -5.60 -18.59
CA HIS A 159 -9.46 -6.72 -19.52
C HIS A 159 -10.40 -7.78 -18.94
N GLU A 160 -10.23 -8.15 -17.67
CA GLU A 160 -11.09 -9.13 -17.02
C GLU A 160 -12.53 -8.63 -16.86
N ILE A 161 -12.72 -7.33 -16.58
CA ILE A 161 -14.04 -6.72 -16.55
C ILE A 161 -14.72 -6.82 -17.93
N ASP A 162 -14.00 -6.50 -19.00
CA ASP A 162 -14.54 -6.60 -20.36
C ASP A 162 -14.91 -8.04 -20.70
N ASN A 163 -14.06 -9.02 -20.35
CA ASN A 163 -14.35 -10.45 -20.52
C ASN A 163 -15.63 -10.85 -19.76
N MET A 164 -15.76 -10.49 -18.48
CA MET A 164 -16.95 -10.77 -17.69
C MET A 164 -18.22 -10.13 -18.29
N VAL A 165 -18.13 -8.89 -18.79
CA VAL A 165 -19.27 -8.24 -19.46
C VAL A 165 -19.72 -9.03 -20.69
N THR A 166 -18.77 -9.50 -21.50
CA THR A 166 -19.09 -10.32 -22.68
C THR A 166 -19.72 -11.67 -22.30
N GLU A 167 -19.20 -12.32 -21.25
CA GLU A 167 -19.75 -13.59 -20.76
C GLU A 167 -21.16 -13.41 -20.17
N ILE A 168 -21.38 -12.35 -19.38
CA ILE A 168 -22.71 -12.01 -18.85
C ILE A 168 -23.70 -11.79 -20.00
N ALA A 169 -23.31 -11.09 -21.06
CA ALA A 169 -24.17 -10.88 -22.22
C ALA A 169 -24.53 -12.21 -22.91
N ALA A 170 -23.54 -13.08 -23.11
CA ALA A 170 -23.74 -14.41 -23.71
C ALA A 170 -24.68 -15.28 -22.86
N LEU A 171 -24.44 -15.35 -21.54
CA LEU A 171 -25.28 -16.11 -20.61
C LEU A 171 -26.70 -15.54 -20.51
N THR A 172 -26.85 -14.22 -20.58
CA THR A 172 -28.17 -13.56 -20.59
C THR A 172 -28.96 -13.96 -21.83
N GLU A 173 -28.32 -14.03 -22.99
CA GLU A 173 -28.97 -14.47 -24.23
C GLU A 173 -29.36 -15.96 -24.16
N VAL A 174 -28.49 -16.82 -23.63
CA VAL A 174 -28.81 -18.24 -23.43
C VAL A 174 -29.98 -18.41 -22.46
N LYS A 175 -29.98 -17.68 -21.35
CA LYS A 175 -31.10 -17.67 -20.38
C LYS A 175 -32.40 -17.28 -21.07
N ARG A 176 -32.40 -16.18 -21.83
CA ARG A 176 -33.57 -15.69 -22.56
C ARG A 176 -34.11 -16.74 -23.55
N ARG A 177 -33.23 -17.49 -24.23
CA ARG A 177 -33.62 -18.59 -25.11
C ARG A 177 -34.26 -19.75 -24.36
N LEU A 178 -33.68 -20.14 -23.23
CA LEU A 178 -34.21 -21.22 -22.40
C LEU A 178 -35.58 -20.87 -21.81
N GLU A 179 -35.76 -19.64 -21.34
CA GLU A 179 -37.06 -19.14 -20.85
C GLU A 179 -38.13 -19.17 -21.94
N ARG A 180 -37.78 -18.76 -23.17
CA ARG A 180 -38.68 -18.86 -24.33
C ARG A 180 -39.03 -20.31 -24.65
N ALA A 181 -38.04 -21.19 -24.76
CA ALA A 181 -38.27 -22.61 -25.05
C ALA A 181 -39.16 -23.26 -23.96
N LEU A 182 -38.93 -22.94 -22.69
CA LEU A 182 -39.79 -23.40 -21.59
C LEU A 182 -41.23 -22.94 -21.76
N ALA A 183 -41.46 -21.66 -22.07
CA ALA A 183 -42.79 -21.12 -22.31
C ALA A 183 -43.49 -21.80 -23.51
N GLU A 184 -42.76 -22.08 -24.59
CA GLU A 184 -43.26 -22.80 -25.76
C GLU A 184 -43.66 -24.24 -25.42
N THR A 185 -42.95 -24.91 -24.50
CA THR A 185 -43.31 -26.28 -24.07
C THR A 185 -44.53 -26.37 -23.14
N GLN A 186 -44.89 -25.29 -22.44
CA GLN A 186 -45.99 -25.31 -21.48
C GLN A 186 -47.37 -25.57 -22.11
N GLY A 187 -47.67 -24.94 -23.26
CA GLY A 187 -48.96 -25.09 -23.94
C GLY A 187 -49.24 -26.55 -24.35
N PRO A 188 -48.32 -27.20 -25.09
CA PRO A 188 -48.50 -28.60 -25.50
C PRO A 188 -48.51 -29.58 -24.32
N LEU A 189 -47.80 -29.28 -23.22
CA LEU A 189 -47.91 -30.04 -21.97
C LEU A 189 -49.33 -29.96 -21.41
N GLN A 190 -49.91 -28.77 -21.31
CA GLN A 190 -51.28 -28.59 -20.81
C GLN A 190 -52.30 -29.34 -21.68
N VAL A 191 -52.18 -29.27 -23.01
CA VAL A 191 -53.04 -30.03 -23.93
C VAL A 191 -52.90 -31.54 -23.70
N SER A 192 -51.67 -32.02 -23.51
CA SER A 192 -51.41 -33.44 -23.24
C SER A 192 -52.02 -33.89 -21.91
N GLN A 193 -51.93 -33.06 -20.87
CA GLN A 193 -52.55 -33.31 -19.57
C GLN A 193 -54.08 -33.35 -19.66
N GLU A 194 -54.70 -32.39 -20.36
CA GLU A 194 -56.15 -32.37 -20.57
C GLU A 194 -56.62 -33.60 -21.35
N CYS A 195 -55.87 -33.99 -22.39
CA CYS A 195 -56.15 -35.20 -23.14
C CYS A 195 -56.09 -36.45 -22.25
N LEU A 196 -55.11 -36.55 -21.34
CA LEU A 196 -55.01 -37.66 -20.40
C LEU A 196 -56.20 -37.66 -19.42
N TYR A 197 -56.53 -36.49 -18.87
CA TYR A 197 -57.64 -36.33 -17.93
C TYR A 197 -59.00 -36.75 -18.53
N HIS A 198 -59.28 -36.39 -19.79
CA HIS A 198 -60.47 -36.86 -20.49
C HIS A 198 -60.48 -38.37 -20.76
N ARG A 199 -59.31 -38.99 -20.94
CA ARG A 199 -59.19 -40.44 -21.14
C ARG A 199 -59.48 -41.22 -19.86
N GLU A 200 -59.01 -40.73 -18.72
CA GLU A 200 -59.27 -41.35 -17.41
C GLU A 200 -60.76 -41.34 -17.02
N LYS A 201 -61.55 -40.43 -17.60
CA LYS A 201 -63.00 -40.33 -17.38
C LYS A 201 -63.87 -41.25 -18.26
N ARG A 202 -63.29 -41.96 -19.22
CA ARG A 202 -64.06 -42.87 -20.09
C ARG A 202 -64.66 -44.01 -19.26
N MET A 203 -65.86 -44.45 -19.60
CA MET A 203 -66.56 -45.54 -18.92
C MET A 203 -67.12 -46.54 -19.95
N SER A 204 -67.39 -47.77 -19.53
CA SER A 204 -68.01 -48.84 -20.34
C SER A 204 -67.13 -49.34 -21.51
N ILE A 205 -67.69 -49.49 -22.72
CA ILE A 205 -67.01 -50.05 -23.90
C ILE A 205 -65.82 -49.19 -24.38
N ASP A 206 -65.77 -47.91 -23.98
CA ASP A 206 -64.69 -46.96 -24.30
C ASP A 206 -63.44 -47.10 -23.42
N LEU A 207 -63.44 -48.04 -22.45
CA LEU A 207 -62.29 -48.39 -21.61
C LEU A 207 -61.32 -49.33 -22.35
N VAL A 208 -60.95 -48.97 -23.57
CA VAL A 208 -60.02 -49.72 -24.42
C VAL A 208 -58.57 -49.42 -24.00
N HIS A 209 -57.78 -50.47 -23.79
CA HIS A 209 -56.32 -50.36 -23.63
C HIS A 209 -55.70 -50.09 -25.00
N ASP A 210 -55.47 -48.82 -25.33
CA ASP A 210 -54.77 -48.45 -26.56
C ASP A 210 -53.25 -48.43 -26.33
N ASP A 211 -52.47 -49.21 -27.09
CA ASP A 211 -51.00 -49.16 -27.08
C ASP A 211 -50.43 -47.77 -27.48
N ILE A 212 -51.28 -46.93 -28.08
CA ILE A 212 -51.01 -45.54 -28.45
C ILE A 212 -50.87 -44.62 -27.22
N ILE A 213 -51.38 -45.03 -26.04
CA ILE A 213 -51.37 -44.22 -24.81
C ILE A 213 -49.93 -43.90 -24.37
N ALA A 214 -48.99 -44.85 -24.52
CA ALA A 214 -47.58 -44.62 -24.22
C ALA A 214 -46.86 -43.93 -25.39
N CYS A 215 -47.04 -44.42 -26.62
CA CYS A 215 -46.22 -43.95 -27.74
C CYS A 215 -46.55 -42.53 -28.22
N ARG A 216 -47.82 -42.11 -28.22
CA ARG A 216 -48.20 -40.83 -28.85
C ARG A 216 -47.97 -39.61 -27.96
N ILE A 217 -48.08 -39.75 -26.63
CA ILE A 217 -47.69 -38.69 -25.70
C ILE A 217 -46.16 -38.54 -25.71
N VAL A 218 -45.42 -39.66 -25.72
CA VAL A 218 -43.95 -39.66 -25.80
C VAL A 218 -43.46 -39.08 -27.12
N LEU A 219 -44.07 -39.44 -28.26
CA LEU A 219 -43.71 -38.89 -29.57
C LEU A 219 -44.01 -37.39 -29.66
N PHE A 220 -45.14 -36.91 -29.14
CA PHE A 220 -45.43 -35.47 -29.09
C PHE A 220 -44.42 -34.73 -28.20
N TYR A 221 -44.05 -35.30 -27.05
CA TYR A 221 -43.03 -34.75 -26.16
C TYR A 221 -41.63 -34.73 -26.79
N MET A 222 -41.29 -35.79 -27.55
CA MET A 222 -40.03 -35.89 -28.28
C MET A 222 -39.98 -34.90 -29.43
N ASP A 223 -41.01 -34.82 -30.28
CA ASP A 223 -41.08 -33.84 -31.38
C ASP A 223 -41.04 -32.39 -30.89
N LEU A 224 -41.73 -32.09 -29.78
CA LEU A 224 -41.66 -30.76 -29.16
C LEU A 224 -40.25 -30.46 -28.64
N ARG A 225 -39.59 -31.45 -28.04
CA ARG A 225 -38.18 -31.34 -27.62
C ARG A 225 -37.26 -31.12 -28.82
N TYR A 226 -37.39 -31.89 -29.90
CA TYR A 226 -36.55 -31.76 -31.09
C TYR A 226 -36.76 -30.43 -31.82
N SER A 227 -38.00 -29.93 -31.85
CA SER A 227 -38.33 -28.60 -32.40
C SER A 227 -37.74 -27.48 -31.54
N CYS A 228 -37.93 -27.51 -30.21
CA CYS A 228 -37.32 -26.53 -29.31
C CYS A 228 -35.78 -26.57 -29.32
N VAL A 229 -35.18 -27.76 -29.40
CA VAL A 229 -33.72 -27.95 -29.52
C VAL A 229 -33.20 -27.40 -30.85
N SER A 230 -33.94 -27.58 -31.96
CA SER A 230 -33.59 -26.96 -33.24
C SER A 230 -33.64 -25.43 -33.21
N VAL A 231 -34.63 -24.85 -32.51
CA VAL A 231 -34.72 -23.39 -32.30
C VAL A 231 -33.59 -22.86 -31.39
N LEU A 232 -33.18 -23.64 -30.40
CA LEU A 232 -32.03 -23.35 -29.53
C LEU A 232 -30.69 -23.36 -30.29
N LEU A 233 -30.52 -24.29 -31.24
CA LEU A 233 -29.28 -24.50 -32.02
C LEU A 233 -29.18 -23.60 -33.27
N CYS A 234 -30.28 -23.35 -33.99
CA CYS A 234 -30.28 -22.54 -35.23
C CYS A 234 -30.30 -21.03 -34.99
N GLY A 235 -30.38 -20.58 -33.73
CA GLY A 235 -30.36 -19.16 -33.40
C GLY A 235 -28.97 -18.52 -33.34
N VAL A 236 -27.86 -19.25 -33.53
CA VAL A 236 -26.52 -18.64 -33.50
C VAL A 236 -26.33 -17.75 -34.75
N PRO A 237 -26.13 -16.42 -34.63
CA PRO A 237 -25.70 -15.61 -35.77
C PRO A 237 -24.29 -16.00 -36.23
#